data_AF-A0A5C7VAP8-F1
#
_entry.id   AF-A0A5C7VAP8-F1
#
_cell.length_a   1.000
_cell.length_b   1.000
_cell.length_c   1.000
_cell.angle_alpha   90.00
_cell.angle_beta   90.00
_cell.angle_gamma   90.00
#
_symmetry.space_group_name_H-M   'P 1'
#
loop_
_entity.id
_entity.type
_entity.pdbx_description
1 polymer ?
#
loop_
_entity_poly.entity_id
_entity_poly.type
_entity_poly.pdbx_seq_one_letter_code
_entity_poly.pdbx_strand_id
1 'polypeptide(L)'
;MKRWPLHPQPTSYETLETYVRRLAECYGVSYPCFCLHALGIPITDSEARRFKEPSPELLQRLSEGVGIPVDRLAKMTWQHIWTKLLEEVNQYAATPEGKEALERISTPWFSQNL
;
A
#
# COMPACT_ATOMS: atom_id res chain seq x y z
N MET A 1 17.46 14.18 11.11
CA MET A 1 16.56 15.15 10.44
C MET A 1 15.31 15.36 11.26
N LYS A 2 14.64 16.51 11.13
CA LYS A 2 13.32 16.75 11.74
C LYS A 2 12.25 16.08 10.87
N ARG A 3 11.31 15.35 11.47
CA ARG A 3 10.16 14.77 10.76
C ARG A 3 9.37 15.87 10.04
N TRP A 4 8.75 15.52 8.93
CA TRP A 4 7.86 16.43 8.23
C TRP A 4 6.62 16.72 9.09
N PRO A 5 6.05 17.94 9.06
CA PRO A 5 4.98 18.34 9.99
C PRO A 5 3.67 17.56 9.76
N LEU A 6 3.37 17.18 8.52
CA LEU A 6 2.20 16.38 8.15
C LEU A 6 2.65 14.99 7.68
N HIS A 7 2.40 13.97 8.49
CA HIS A 7 2.84 12.60 8.22
C HIS A 7 1.78 11.61 8.70
N PRO A 8 0.60 11.57 8.05
CA PRO A 8 -0.43 10.60 8.41
C PRO A 8 0.12 9.18 8.34
N GLN A 9 -0.38 8.30 9.21
CA GLN A 9 0.01 6.89 9.18
C GLN A 9 -0.56 6.19 7.94
N PRO A 10 0.17 5.22 7.35
CA PRO A 10 -0.34 4.36 6.30
C PRO A 10 -1.49 3.50 6.78
N THR A 11 -2.42 3.18 5.89
CA THR A 11 -3.47 2.20 6.18
C THR A 11 -2.95 0.77 5.99
N SER A 12 -3.71 -0.23 6.46
CA SER A 12 -3.29 -1.63 6.53
C SER A 12 -3.06 -2.33 5.19
N TYR A 13 -3.62 -1.80 4.09
CA TYR A 13 -3.53 -2.35 2.73
C TYR A 13 -3.14 -1.27 1.71
N GLU A 14 -2.45 -0.23 2.16
CA GLU A 14 -1.99 0.86 1.31
C GLU A 14 -0.66 0.48 0.64
N THR A 15 -0.56 0.69 -0.68
CA THR A 15 0.73 0.59 -1.36
C THR A 15 1.57 1.83 -1.09
N LEU A 16 2.88 1.73 -1.31
CA LEU A 16 3.79 2.87 -1.15
C LEU A 16 3.41 4.02 -2.10
N GLU A 17 3.00 3.72 -3.33
CA GLU A 17 2.54 4.72 -4.29
C GLU A 17 1.30 5.47 -3.79
N THR A 18 0.26 4.75 -3.36
CA THR A 18 -0.97 5.37 -2.87
C THR A 18 -0.72 6.19 -1.60
N TYR A 19 0.17 5.70 -0.73
CA TYR A 19 0.57 6.42 0.47
C TYR A 19 1.27 7.74 0.15
N VAL A 20 2.27 7.73 -0.75
CA VAL A 20 3.00 8.95 -1.12
C VAL A 20 2.10 9.93 -1.87
N ARG A 21 1.14 9.44 -2.67
CA ARG A 21 0.12 10.29 -3.30
C ARG A 21 -0.74 11.01 -2.26
N ARG A 22 -1.21 10.28 -1.25
CA ARG A 22 -1.96 10.86 -0.13
C ARG A 22 -1.13 11.83 0.72
N LEU A 23 0.18 11.57 0.88
CA LEU A 23 1.08 12.55 1.48
C LEU A 23 1.09 13.86 0.67
N ALA A 24 1.29 13.78 -0.66
CA ALA A 24 1.29 14.96 -1.52
C ALA A 24 -0.01 15.78 -1.39
N GLU A 25 -1.16 15.08 -1.35
CA GLU A 25 -2.47 15.69 -1.10
C GLU A 25 -2.55 16.41 0.25
N CYS A 26 -2.03 15.82 1.33
CA CYS A 26 -1.97 16.47 2.65
C CYS A 26 -1.13 17.76 2.64
N TYR A 27 -0.10 17.84 1.80
CA TYR A 27 0.71 19.04 1.63
C TYR A 27 0.13 20.05 0.62
N GLY A 28 -0.98 19.72 -0.06
CA GLY A 28 -1.57 20.57 -1.09
C GLY A 28 -0.68 20.73 -2.33
N VAL A 29 0.21 19.77 -2.61
CA VAL A 29 1.14 19.80 -3.75
C VAL A 29 0.85 18.65 -4.71
N SER A 30 1.28 18.81 -5.97
CA SER A 30 1.14 17.73 -6.95
C SER A 30 2.04 16.54 -6.58
N TYR A 31 1.60 15.34 -6.93
CA TYR A 31 2.37 14.11 -6.70
C TYR A 31 3.79 14.14 -7.29
N PRO A 32 4.02 14.58 -8.55
CA PRO A 32 5.38 14.73 -9.09
C PRO A 32 6.22 15.76 -8.34
N CYS A 33 5.65 16.89 -7.92
CA CYS A 33 6.38 17.89 -7.13
C CYS A 33 6.78 17.35 -5.76
N PHE A 34 5.89 16.63 -5.08
CA PHE A 34 6.23 15.98 -3.82
C PHE A 34 7.39 14.99 -4.01
N CYS A 35 7.28 14.10 -5.01
CA CYS A 35 8.33 13.12 -5.30
C CYS A 35 9.67 13.78 -5.65
N LEU A 36 9.67 14.89 -6.40
CA LEU A 36 10.89 15.64 -6.69
C LEU A 36 11.51 16.23 -5.42
N HIS A 37 10.74 17.02 -4.67
CA HIS A 37 11.28 17.82 -3.58
C HIS A 37 11.52 17.03 -2.29
N ALA A 38 10.65 16.06 -1.99
CA ALA A 38 10.74 15.27 -0.76
C ALA A 38 11.60 14.01 -0.94
N LEU A 39 11.58 13.39 -2.13
CA LEU A 39 12.21 12.09 -2.38
C LEU A 39 13.35 12.15 -3.39
N GLY A 40 13.50 13.25 -4.13
CA GLY A 40 14.55 13.42 -5.14
C GLY A 40 14.26 12.68 -6.46
N ILE A 41 13.01 12.31 -6.73
CA ILE A 41 12.64 11.60 -7.96
C ILE A 41 12.36 12.64 -9.07
N PRO A 42 13.11 12.64 -10.18
CA PRO A 42 12.90 13.61 -11.27
C PRO A 42 11.48 13.58 -11.82
N ILE A 43 10.92 14.74 -12.18
CA ILE A 43 9.55 14.83 -12.74
C ILE A 43 9.41 13.98 -14.01
N THR A 44 10.47 13.79 -14.78
CA THR A 44 10.49 12.95 -15.98
C THR A 44 10.49 11.44 -15.69
N ASP A 45 10.83 11.02 -14.48
CA ASP A 45 10.93 9.60 -14.09
C ASP A 45 9.61 9.08 -13.50
N SER A 46 8.66 8.76 -14.38
CA SER A 46 7.37 8.23 -13.97
C SER A 46 7.44 6.82 -13.41
N GLU A 47 8.39 5.99 -13.85
CA GLU A 47 8.49 4.60 -13.36
C GLU A 47 9.03 4.54 -11.93
N ALA A 48 10.02 5.38 -11.56
CA ALA A 48 10.48 5.46 -10.17
C ALA A 48 9.35 5.88 -9.22
N ARG A 49 8.42 6.73 -9.67
CA ARG A 49 7.22 7.11 -8.91
C ARG A 49 6.18 5.99 -8.76
N ARG A 50 6.37 4.82 -9.36
CA ARG A 50 5.48 3.67 -9.12
C ARG A 50 5.96 2.81 -7.95
N PHE A 51 7.17 3.07 -7.46
CA PHE A 51 7.78 2.36 -6.33
C PHE A 51 7.69 0.83 -6.44
N LYS A 52 7.83 0.28 -7.66
CA LYS A 52 7.86 -1.18 -7.85
C LYS A 52 9.08 -1.80 -7.16
N GLU A 53 10.22 -1.14 -7.29
CA GLU A 53 11.51 -1.52 -6.70
C GLU A 53 12.18 -0.24 -6.15
N PRO A 54 11.70 0.30 -5.01
CA PRO A 54 12.21 1.55 -4.47
C PRO A 54 13.64 1.36 -3.96
N SER A 55 14.54 2.29 -4.25
CA SER A 55 15.92 2.21 -3.77
C SER A 55 15.98 2.35 -2.23
N PRO A 56 16.98 1.75 -1.56
CA PRO A 56 17.15 1.90 -0.11
C PRO A 56 17.24 3.36 0.34
N GLU A 57 17.91 4.21 -0.43
CA GLU A 57 18.08 5.64 -0.13
C GLU A 57 16.75 6.40 -0.18
N LEU A 58 15.90 6.05 -1.14
CA LEU A 58 14.55 6.62 -1.25
C LEU A 58 13.69 6.20 -0.06
N LEU A 59 13.73 4.92 0.32
CA LEU A 59 13.01 4.43 1.49
C LEU A 59 13.52 5.07 2.79
N GLN A 60 14.83 5.29 2.89
CA GLN A 60 15.44 5.98 4.02
C GLN A 60 14.97 7.43 4.14
N ARG A 61 14.95 8.19 3.03
CA ARG A 61 14.41 9.56 3.01
C ARG A 61 12.95 9.61 3.44
N LEU A 62 12.14 8.70 2.91
CA LEU A 62 10.73 8.62 3.27
C LEU A 62 10.57 8.28 4.76
N SER A 63 11.29 7.26 5.25
CA SER A 63 11.33 6.84 6.66
C SER A 63 11.66 8.01 7.59
N GLU A 64 12.69 8.79 7.27
CA GLU A 64 13.08 9.97 8.05
C GLU A 64 12.00 11.07 8.03
N GLY A 65 11.36 11.26 6.87
CA GLY A 65 10.30 12.22 6.67
C GLY A 65 9.05 11.92 7.50
N VAL A 66 8.59 10.66 7.51
CA VAL A 66 7.32 10.28 8.14
C VAL A 66 7.47 9.56 9.48
N GLY A 67 8.69 9.18 9.86
CA GLY A 67 8.98 8.45 11.09
C GLY A 67 8.53 6.99 11.09
N ILE A 68 8.45 6.38 9.91
CA ILE A 68 8.02 4.99 9.71
C ILE A 68 9.23 4.14 9.37
N PRO A 69 9.46 3.01 10.07
CA PRO A 69 10.58 2.12 9.79
C PRO A 69 10.67 1.68 8.31
N VAL A 70 11.90 1.62 7.78
CA VAL A 70 12.18 1.24 6.38
C VAL A 70 11.62 -0.15 6.05
N ASP A 71 11.71 -1.10 6.96
CA ASP A 71 11.19 -2.47 6.79
C ASP A 71 9.67 -2.51 6.63
N ARG A 72 8.95 -1.60 7.30
CA ARG A 72 7.50 -1.42 7.10
C ARG A 72 7.20 -0.83 5.73
N LEU A 73 7.92 0.22 5.33
CA LEU A 73 7.74 0.86 4.01
C LEU A 73 8.06 -0.11 2.86
N ALA A 74 9.11 -0.92 3.00
CA ALA A 74 9.51 -1.93 2.00
C ALA A 74 8.45 -3.01 1.78
N LYS A 75 7.58 -3.25 2.76
CA LYS A 75 6.47 -4.21 2.69
C LYS A 75 5.18 -3.62 2.10
N MET A 76 5.14 -2.33 1.77
CA MET A 76 3.95 -1.68 1.17
C MET A 76 3.87 -1.92 -0.34
N THR A 77 4.05 -3.17 -0.76
CA THR A 77 3.96 -3.61 -2.16
C THR A 77 2.64 -4.31 -2.41
N TRP A 78 2.16 -4.26 -3.67
CA TRP A 78 0.92 -4.94 -4.05
C TRP A 78 0.97 -6.44 -3.73
N GLN A 79 2.12 -7.07 -3.99
CA GLN A 79 2.35 -8.49 -3.72
C GLN A 79 2.18 -8.80 -2.22
N HIS A 80 2.82 -8.03 -1.34
CA HIS A 80 2.75 -8.28 0.09
C HIS A 80 1.34 -8.02 0.64
N ILE A 81 0.68 -6.97 0.16
CA ILE A 81 -0.71 -6.65 0.51
C ILE A 81 -1.64 -7.78 0.09
N TRP A 82 -1.47 -8.30 -1.13
CA TRP A 82 -2.28 -9.41 -1.64
C TRP A 82 -2.04 -10.70 -0.85
N THR A 83 -0.78 -11.03 -0.54
CA THR A 83 -0.45 -12.19 0.31
C THR A 83 -1.10 -12.08 1.68
N LYS A 84 -1.03 -10.90 2.32
CA LYS A 84 -1.68 -10.65 3.61
C LYS A 84 -3.20 -10.82 3.52
N LEU A 85 -3.83 -10.25 2.49
CA LEU A 85 -5.28 -10.37 2.28
C LEU A 85 -5.70 -11.84 2.09
N LEU A 86 -4.95 -12.60 1.29
CA LEU A 86 -5.23 -14.02 1.07
C LEU A 86 -5.12 -14.82 2.37
N GLU A 87 -4.12 -14.53 3.19
CA GLU A 87 -3.95 -15.18 4.50
C GLU A 87 -5.14 -14.89 5.42
N GLU A 88 -5.59 -13.64 5.50
CA GLU A 88 -6.76 -13.27 6.30
C GLU A 88 -8.06 -13.91 5.77
N VAL A 89 -8.22 -14.01 4.44
CA VAL A 89 -9.35 -14.73 3.82
C VAL A 89 -9.30 -16.22 4.17
N ASN A 90 -8.13 -16.85 4.11
CA ASN A 90 -7.95 -18.26 4.47
C ASN A 90 -8.26 -18.50 5.95
N GLN A 91 -7.80 -17.62 6.83
CA GLN A 91 -8.10 -17.68 8.26
C GLN A 91 -9.60 -17.53 8.53
N TYR A 92 -10.25 -16.58 7.87
CA TYR A 92 -11.71 -16.42 7.96
C TYR A 92 -12.44 -17.66 7.44
N ALA A 93 -12.06 -18.18 6.28
CA ALA A 93 -12.64 -19.39 5.68
C ALA A 93 -12.50 -20.65 6.57
N ALA A 94 -11.53 -20.67 7.49
CA ALA A 94 -11.39 -21.76 8.45
C ALA A 94 -12.41 -21.72 9.60
N THR A 95 -13.04 -20.57 9.85
CA THR A 95 -14.07 -20.40 10.89
C THR A 95 -15.41 -21.01 10.46
N PRO A 96 -16.29 -21.41 11.39
CA PRO A 96 -17.65 -21.85 11.07
C PRO A 96 -18.44 -20.82 10.25
N GLU A 97 -18.35 -19.54 10.64
CA GLU A 97 -19.02 -18.42 9.97
C GLU A 97 -18.50 -18.23 8.54
N GLY A 98 -17.18 -18.34 8.34
CA GLY A 98 -16.55 -18.24 7.04
C GLY A 98 -16.88 -19.41 6.11
N LYS A 99 -16.96 -20.63 6.64
CA LYS A 99 -17.40 -21.82 5.87
C LYS A 99 -18.82 -21.64 5.37
N GLU A 100 -19.73 -21.23 6.25
CA GLU A 100 -21.13 -20.98 5.88
C GLU A 100 -21.24 -19.86 4.84
N ALA A 101 -20.45 -18.78 4.98
CA ALA A 101 -20.40 -17.71 3.99
C ALA A 101 -19.92 -18.18 2.61
N LEU A 102 -18.90 -19.05 2.55
CA LEU A 102 -18.39 -19.62 1.30
C LEU A 102 -19.42 -20.54 0.62
N GLU A 103 -20.12 -21.35 1.39
CA GLU A 103 -21.22 -22.19 0.88
C GLU A 103 -22.33 -21.34 0.26
N ARG A 104 -22.71 -20.23 0.88
CA ARG A 104 -23.71 -19.31 0.31
C ARG A 104 -23.26 -18.67 -1.02
N ILE A 105 -21.96 -18.44 -1.20
CA ILE A 105 -21.40 -17.84 -2.43
C ILE A 105 -21.26 -18.89 -3.54
N SER A 106 -21.02 -20.16 -3.21
CA SER A 106 -20.89 -21.24 -4.21
C SER A 106 -22.25 -21.74 -4.74
N THR A 107 -23.31 -21.60 -3.95
CA THR A 107 -24.63 -22.17 -4.26
C THR A 107 -25.39 -21.52 -5.45
N PRO A 108 -25.27 -20.22 -5.80
CA PRO A 108 -26.06 -19.64 -6.90
C PRO A 108 -25.59 -20.03 -8.32
N TRP A 109 -24.36 -20.52 -8.50
CA TRP A 109 -23.82 -20.83 -9.84
C TRP A 109 -24.22 -22.23 -10.35
N PHE A 110 -24.55 -23.17 -9.46
CA PHE A 110 -24.90 -24.54 -9.85
C PHE A 110 -26.39 -24.77 -10.16
N SER A 111 -27.27 -23.80 -9.89
CA SER A 111 -28.72 -23.95 -10.06
C SER A 111 -29.30 -23.39 -11.36
N GLN A 112 -28.47 -22.81 -12.27
CA GLN A 112 -28.93 -22.29 -13.57
C GLN A 112 -28.44 -23.07 -14.80
N ASN A 113 -27.70 -24.17 -14.62
CA ASN A 113 -27.12 -24.96 -15.71
C ASN A 113 -27.48 -26.47 -15.67
N LEU A 114 -28.63 -26.83 -15.07
CA LEU A 114 -29.22 -28.17 -15.15
C LEU A 114 -30.65 -28.11 -15.65
#